data_AF-L0AXW2-F1
#
_entry.id   AF-L0AXW2-F1
#
_cell.length_a   1.000
_cell.length_b   1.000
_cell.length_c   1.000
_cell.angle_alpha   90.00
_cell.angle_beta   90.00
_cell.angle_gamma   90.00
#
_symmetry.space_group_name_H-M   'P 1'
#
loop_
_entity.id
_entity.type
_entity.pdbx_description
1 polymer ?
#
loop_
_entity_poly.entity_id
_entity_poly.type
_entity_poly.pdbx_seq_one_letter_code
_entity_poly.pdbx_strand_id
1 'polypeptide(L)'
;MAVRTWWDRKVHHDSNEKKYYYENKNGKIFLELKTLDTIPGYRTITHYKKDGKITEIKKDGKILEGFGNLSASRITAYYWTGDYLYKTPPIIQLNDDYDFYVFEKDNKWKKDDSILYANLRETLERQNCKRNKAHHVNMKRKKFPKKYKCLTKGCGVEIEEIFTPYQDYAQSLHKISDGSLTRFNESIFEQYGLPSFESVKEVYVFFYPKGSGTPFLMYFKDLEKWYRRNDNDLTKWYEMMDDYKPKGDGKDKEILKSFFAKYIPRITIDADYYNEGEKTYKADSHTITVTKKTIGKDFYQFTHSGGDNKPFLIKDVLKNGKEQGVKLDDTLTSLSFFYLGEDPKGKDYLLAETLKHRSSSRYIYYSSLIPPKFPYAVAIKSVTRPQDSEIISKLKQAIEETEKTKFSEQDIAETVTTSVKATLWTMFGSALGYGGWKTFIALLPLL
;
A
#
# COMPACT_ATOMS: atom_id res chain seq x y z
N MET A 1 29.57 25.59 0.37
CA MET A 1 28.92 24.83 -0.72
C MET A 1 28.85 25.75 -1.93
N ALA A 2 29.72 25.57 -2.93
CA ALA A 2 29.73 26.41 -4.13
C ALA A 2 28.63 25.92 -5.08
N VAL A 3 27.54 26.67 -5.20
CA VAL A 3 26.49 26.36 -6.17
C VAL A 3 27.01 26.76 -7.54
N ARG A 4 27.54 25.80 -8.32
CA ARG A 4 27.62 25.97 -9.78
C ARG A 4 26.19 25.98 -10.29
N THR A 5 25.65 27.18 -10.48
CA THR A 5 24.36 27.37 -11.16
C THR A 5 24.56 27.24 -12.68
N TRP A 6 23.50 27.38 -13.48
CA TRP A 6 23.54 27.51 -14.96
C TRP A 6 24.48 28.57 -15.53
N TRP A 7 25.12 29.31 -14.65
CA TRP A 7 25.95 30.45 -14.92
C TRP A 7 27.25 30.15 -14.20
N ASP A 8 28.34 29.90 -14.94
CA ASP A 8 29.70 29.77 -14.43
C ASP A 8 30.17 31.07 -13.75
N ARG A 9 29.55 31.41 -12.62
CA ARG A 9 29.76 32.64 -11.88
C ARG A 9 29.91 32.33 -10.42
N LYS A 10 30.80 33.08 -9.79
CA LYS A 10 30.95 33.08 -8.34
C LYS A 10 29.67 33.66 -7.73
N VAL A 11 28.98 32.85 -6.93
CA VAL A 11 27.82 33.29 -6.16
C VAL A 11 28.31 33.89 -4.84
N HIS A 12 27.79 35.06 -4.51
CA HIS A 12 28.06 35.79 -3.27
C HIS A 12 26.88 35.65 -2.31
N HIS A 13 27.15 35.64 -1.00
CA HIS A 13 26.14 35.68 0.04
C HIS A 13 26.15 37.06 0.69
N ASP A 14 25.04 37.79 0.59
CA ASP A 14 24.81 39.04 1.30
C ASP A 14 24.27 38.71 2.70
N SER A 15 25.12 38.85 3.72
CA SER A 15 24.76 38.56 5.11
C SER A 15 23.68 39.49 5.65
N ASN A 16 23.56 40.72 5.13
CA ASN A 16 22.62 41.71 5.62
C ASN A 16 21.20 41.39 5.17
N GLU A 17 21.04 41.02 3.89
CA GLU A 17 19.74 40.65 3.33
C GLU A 17 19.42 39.15 3.41
N LYS A 18 20.39 38.32 3.83
CA LYS A 18 20.32 36.85 3.77
C LYS A 18 19.98 36.34 2.37
N LYS A 19 20.57 36.96 1.35
CA LYS A 19 20.32 36.66 -0.07
C LYS A 19 21.58 36.24 -0.78
N TYR A 20 21.40 35.47 -1.84
CA TYR A 20 22.48 35.13 -2.77
C TYR A 20 22.40 36.01 -4.00
N TYR A 21 23.54 36.37 -4.57
CA TYR A 21 23.60 37.14 -5.81
C TYR A 21 24.86 36.83 -6.62
N TYR A 22 24.86 37.26 -7.88
CA TYR A 22 26.08 37.36 -8.68
C TYR A 22 26.10 38.69 -9.43
N GLU A 23 27.28 39.15 -9.78
CA GLU A 23 27.47 40.40 -10.52
C GLU A 23 27.84 40.12 -11.98
N ASN A 24 27.35 41.00 -12.86
CA ASN A 24 27.76 41.08 -14.25
C ASN A 24 27.99 42.54 -14.66
N LYS A 25 28.38 42.78 -15.92
CA LYS A 25 28.59 44.14 -16.44
C LYS A 25 27.33 45.03 -16.35
N ASN A 26 26.16 44.43 -16.19
CA ASN A 26 24.85 45.08 -16.12
C ASN A 26 24.29 45.14 -14.69
N GLY A 27 25.12 44.88 -13.66
CA GLY A 27 24.77 44.99 -12.24
C GLY A 27 24.59 43.67 -11.49
N LYS A 28 23.97 43.76 -10.31
CA LYS A 28 23.68 42.62 -9.41
C LYS A 28 22.42 41.87 -9.87
N ILE A 29 22.49 40.55 -9.91
CA ILE A 29 21.35 39.64 -10.06
C ILE A 29 21.18 38.85 -8.76
N PHE A 30 20.03 39.01 -8.12
CA PHE A 30 19.68 38.28 -6.91
C PHE A 30 19.09 36.91 -7.23
N LEU A 31 19.29 35.97 -6.31
CA LEU A 31 18.86 34.58 -6.40
C LEU A 31 17.95 34.23 -5.23
N GLU A 32 16.85 33.54 -5.54
CA GLU A 32 15.94 32.95 -4.57
C GLU A 32 15.79 31.46 -4.88
N LEU A 33 16.14 30.60 -3.93
CA LEU A 33 15.96 29.15 -4.03
C LEU A 33 14.75 28.76 -3.20
N LYS A 34 13.79 28.06 -3.81
CA LYS A 34 12.56 27.63 -3.13
C LYS A 34 12.21 26.18 -3.47
N THR A 35 11.89 25.39 -2.45
CA THR A 35 11.26 24.08 -2.64
C THR A 35 9.76 24.26 -2.86
N LEU A 36 9.17 23.51 -3.78
CA LEU A 36 7.74 23.61 -4.09
C LEU A 36 6.95 22.53 -3.34
N ASP A 37 6.33 22.90 -2.22
CA ASP A 37 5.51 21.96 -1.43
C ASP A 37 4.29 21.45 -2.22
N THR A 38 3.75 22.30 -3.11
CA THR A 38 2.62 21.96 -3.99
C THR A 38 3.01 21.05 -5.15
N ILE A 39 4.30 20.97 -5.50
CA ILE A 39 4.84 20.13 -6.56
C ILE A 39 6.08 19.38 -6.03
N PRO A 40 5.87 18.37 -5.16
CA PRO A 40 6.97 17.61 -4.58
C PRO A 40 7.91 17.04 -5.65
N GLY A 41 9.21 17.04 -5.33
CA GLY A 41 10.25 16.63 -6.28
C GLY A 41 10.75 17.74 -7.20
N TYR A 42 10.24 18.97 -7.05
CA TYR A 42 10.71 20.13 -7.78
C TYR A 42 11.08 21.30 -6.85
N ARG A 43 11.98 22.14 -7.36
CA ARG A 43 12.42 23.38 -6.73
C ARG A 43 12.60 24.44 -7.81
N THR A 44 12.59 25.70 -7.40
CA THR A 44 12.84 26.83 -8.30
C THR A 44 14.09 27.57 -7.91
N ILE A 45 14.82 28.05 -8.90
CA ILE A 45 15.79 29.13 -8.75
C ILE A 45 15.25 30.34 -9.49
N THR A 46 15.00 31.41 -8.76
CA THR A 46 14.53 32.66 -9.33
C THR A 46 15.64 33.70 -9.35
N HIS A 47 15.92 34.21 -10.55
CA HIS A 47 16.85 35.29 -10.84
C HIS A 47 16.07 36.60 -10.98
N TYR A 48 16.47 37.66 -10.28
CA TYR A 48 15.80 38.95 -10.41
C TYR A 48 16.74 40.13 -10.21
N LYS A 49 16.36 41.28 -10.77
CA LYS A 49 17.01 42.59 -10.52
C LYS A 49 16.13 43.45 -9.64
N LYS A 50 16.73 44.23 -8.74
CA LYS A 50 16.02 45.33 -8.06
C LYS A 50 15.71 46.45 -9.07
N ASP A 51 16.73 46.82 -9.85
CA ASP A 51 16.65 47.89 -10.84
C ASP A 51 17.01 47.38 -12.25
N GLY A 52 16.15 47.73 -13.21
CA GLY A 52 16.29 47.36 -14.62
C GLY A 52 15.74 45.98 -14.98
N LYS A 53 16.16 45.47 -16.15
CA LYS A 53 15.66 44.21 -16.73
C LYS A 53 16.80 43.26 -17.06
N ILE A 54 16.48 41.97 -17.06
CA ILE A 54 17.29 40.88 -17.59
C ILE A 54 16.95 40.77 -19.07
N THR A 55 17.98 40.90 -19.90
CA THR A 55 17.86 40.96 -21.36
C THR A 55 18.45 39.75 -22.09
N GLU A 56 19.16 38.87 -21.37
CA GLU A 56 19.74 37.66 -21.92
C GLU A 56 19.74 36.51 -20.89
N ILE A 57 19.51 35.28 -21.36
CA ILE A 57 19.73 34.05 -20.59
C ILE A 57 20.91 33.31 -21.21
N LYS A 58 21.89 32.90 -20.40
CA LYS A 58 23.08 32.18 -20.88
C LYS A 58 23.22 30.83 -20.17
N LYS A 59 23.76 29.86 -20.90
CA LYS A 59 24.21 28.57 -20.38
C LYS A 59 25.58 28.26 -20.96
N ASP A 60 26.55 27.93 -20.11
CA ASP A 60 27.94 27.61 -20.53
C ASP A 60 28.52 28.69 -21.47
N GLY A 61 28.26 29.96 -21.14
CA GLY A 61 28.67 31.13 -21.91
C GLY A 61 27.85 31.45 -23.17
N LYS A 62 26.99 30.54 -23.64
CA LYS A 62 26.17 30.72 -24.84
C LYS A 62 24.81 31.33 -24.51
N ILE A 63 24.35 32.28 -25.32
CA ILE A 63 23.00 32.84 -25.21
C ILE A 63 21.99 31.76 -25.60
N LEU A 64 20.94 31.61 -24.78
CA LEU A 64 19.81 30.75 -25.07
C LEU A 64 18.83 31.48 -25.97
N GLU A 65 18.34 30.79 -26.99
CA GLU A 65 17.43 31.36 -27.99
C GLU A 65 15.97 31.06 -27.66
N GLY A 66 15.06 31.79 -28.31
CA GLY A 66 13.62 31.50 -28.27
C GLY A 66 12.81 32.28 -27.24
N PHE A 67 13.44 33.21 -26.54
CA PHE A 67 12.77 34.15 -25.63
C PHE A 67 12.32 35.47 -26.30
N GLY A 68 12.53 35.61 -27.62
CA GLY A 68 12.27 36.86 -28.35
C GLY A 68 13.11 38.03 -27.83
N ASN A 69 12.55 39.24 -27.82
CA ASN A 69 13.15 40.42 -27.20
C ASN A 69 12.98 40.35 -25.68
N LEU A 70 13.80 39.51 -25.04
CA LEU A 70 13.72 39.27 -23.61
C LEU A 70 13.86 40.58 -22.82
N SER A 71 12.87 40.88 -21.99
CA SER A 71 12.87 42.00 -21.05
C SER A 71 12.13 41.59 -19.79
N ALA A 72 12.84 40.94 -18.87
CA ALA A 72 12.24 40.36 -17.67
C ALA A 72 12.82 40.98 -16.40
N SER A 73 11.99 41.37 -15.44
CA SER A 73 12.46 41.73 -14.08
C SER A 73 12.82 40.48 -13.27
N ARG A 74 12.19 39.35 -13.60
CA ARG A 74 12.28 38.10 -12.85
C ARG A 74 12.23 36.89 -13.79
N ILE A 75 13.09 35.91 -13.55
CA ILE A 75 13.18 34.66 -14.32
C ILE A 75 13.23 33.50 -13.34
N THR A 76 12.23 32.64 -13.38
CA THR A 76 12.13 31.47 -12.51
C THR A 76 12.41 30.22 -13.31
N ALA A 77 13.51 29.52 -12.99
CA ALA A 77 13.85 28.23 -13.58
C ALA A 77 13.40 27.12 -12.62
N TYR A 78 12.61 26.18 -13.15
CA TYR A 78 12.15 25.00 -12.42
C TYR A 78 13.18 23.90 -12.59
N TYR A 79 13.52 23.20 -11.51
CA TYR A 79 14.46 22.08 -11.51
C TYR A 79 13.85 20.90 -10.80
N TRP A 80 14.11 19.71 -11.34
CA TRP A 80 13.88 18.46 -10.63
C TRP A 80 14.89 18.35 -9.47
N THR A 81 14.46 17.86 -8.32
CA THR A 81 15.34 17.74 -7.14
C THR A 81 16.47 16.72 -7.33
N GLY A 82 16.34 15.80 -8.29
CA GLY A 82 17.42 14.89 -8.67
C GLY A 82 18.52 15.56 -9.44
N ASP A 83 18.23 16.64 -10.16
CA ASP A 83 19.22 17.46 -10.86
C ASP A 83 19.92 18.38 -9.84
N TYR A 84 20.78 17.77 -9.01
CA TYR A 84 21.43 18.46 -7.89
C TYR A 84 22.40 19.55 -8.34
N LEU A 85 22.96 19.38 -9.54
CA LEU A 85 23.83 20.35 -10.23
C LEU A 85 23.04 21.37 -11.04
N TYR A 86 21.71 21.30 -11.01
CA TYR A 86 20.82 22.19 -11.73
C TYR A 86 21.16 22.27 -13.22
N LYS A 87 21.58 21.21 -13.89
CA LYS A 87 22.07 21.21 -15.29
C LYS A 87 20.99 21.33 -16.35
N THR A 88 19.74 20.99 -16.03
CA THR A 88 18.67 20.82 -17.02
C THR A 88 17.30 21.20 -16.44
N PRO A 89 16.97 22.50 -16.35
CA PRO A 89 15.69 23.00 -15.88
C PRO A 89 14.62 22.61 -16.88
N PRO A 90 13.57 21.86 -16.52
CA PRO A 90 12.56 21.45 -17.48
C PRO A 90 11.74 22.61 -18.06
N ILE A 91 11.53 23.67 -17.27
CA ILE A 91 10.70 24.85 -17.61
C ILE A 91 11.38 26.13 -17.10
N ILE A 92 11.22 27.23 -17.85
CA ILE A 92 11.56 28.60 -17.42
C ILE A 92 10.28 29.45 -17.47
N GLN A 93 10.09 30.33 -16.50
CA GLN A 93 8.99 31.28 -16.42
C GLN A 93 9.54 32.71 -16.35
N LEU A 94 8.91 33.64 -17.06
CA LEU A 94 9.27 35.07 -17.07
C LEU A 94 8.25 35.90 -16.28
N ASN A 95 8.74 36.94 -15.57
CA ASN A 95 7.97 38.01 -14.91
C ASN A 95 6.91 37.59 -13.87
N ASP A 96 6.96 36.36 -13.35
CA ASP A 96 5.92 35.76 -12.50
C ASP A 96 4.53 35.64 -13.18
N ASP A 97 4.47 35.94 -14.48
CA ASP A 97 3.29 35.81 -15.33
C ASP A 97 3.10 34.37 -15.83
N TYR A 98 2.11 34.15 -16.70
CA TYR A 98 1.87 32.86 -17.38
C TYR A 98 2.80 32.61 -18.57
N ASP A 99 3.92 33.34 -18.66
CA ASP A 99 4.90 33.23 -19.73
C ASP A 99 5.88 32.08 -19.44
N PHE A 100 5.42 30.86 -19.71
CA PHE A 100 6.22 29.64 -19.57
C PHE A 100 6.90 29.24 -20.88
N TYR A 101 8.14 28.78 -20.74
CA TYR A 101 8.98 28.34 -21.83
C TYR A 101 9.46 26.91 -21.56
N VAL A 102 9.35 26.07 -22.58
CA VAL A 102 9.89 24.71 -22.59
C VAL A 102 11.08 24.63 -23.52
N PHE A 103 12.02 23.76 -23.18
CA PHE A 103 13.17 23.52 -24.02
C PHE A 103 12.79 22.66 -25.22
N GLU A 104 13.28 23.05 -26.39
CA GLU A 104 13.16 22.28 -27.61
C GLU A 104 14.42 21.44 -27.87
N LYS A 105 15.25 21.88 -28.81
CA LYS A 105 16.54 21.28 -29.20
C LYS A 105 17.56 22.39 -29.38
N ASP A 106 18.85 22.06 -29.32
CA ASP A 106 19.94 22.97 -29.68
C ASP A 106 19.94 24.31 -28.91
N ASN A 107 19.68 24.28 -27.60
CA ASN A 107 19.57 25.46 -26.73
C ASN A 107 18.42 26.44 -27.07
N LYS A 108 17.46 25.99 -27.90
CA LYS A 108 16.26 26.75 -28.21
C LYS A 108 15.16 26.46 -27.19
N TRP A 109 14.50 27.52 -26.79
CA TRP A 109 13.30 27.49 -25.96
C TRP A 109 12.10 27.93 -26.78
N LYS A 110 10.92 27.50 -26.39
CA LYS A 110 9.68 27.91 -27.03
C LYS A 110 8.67 28.25 -25.96
N LYS A 111 7.98 29.38 -26.16
CA LYS A 111 6.83 29.76 -25.35
C LYS A 111 5.72 28.72 -25.53
N ASP A 112 5.18 28.24 -24.43
CA ASP A 112 4.08 27.28 -24.41
C ASP A 112 2.91 27.84 -23.61
N ASP A 113 2.01 28.52 -24.31
CA ASP A 113 0.83 29.17 -23.73
C ASP A 113 -0.20 28.16 -23.18
N SER A 114 0.01 26.84 -23.38
CA SER A 114 -0.85 25.81 -22.78
C SER A 114 -0.50 25.50 -21.32
N ILE A 115 0.64 26.00 -20.83
CA ILE A 115 1.09 25.77 -19.46
C ILE A 115 0.39 26.74 -18.52
N LEU A 116 -0.39 26.19 -17.60
CA LEU A 116 -1.07 26.88 -16.52
C LEU A 116 -0.59 26.31 -15.18
N TYR A 117 -0.69 27.05 -14.08
CA TYR A 117 -0.34 26.50 -12.76
C TYR A 117 -1.08 25.20 -12.44
N ALA A 118 -2.32 25.04 -12.92
CA ALA A 118 -3.11 23.82 -12.74
C ALA A 118 -2.54 22.58 -13.45
N ASN A 119 -1.78 22.75 -14.53
CA ASN A 119 -1.15 21.64 -15.27
C ASN A 119 0.40 21.68 -15.24
N LEU A 120 0.98 22.65 -14.54
CA LEU A 120 2.42 22.88 -14.46
C LEU A 120 3.17 21.61 -14.03
N ARG A 121 2.62 20.88 -13.05
CA ARG A 121 3.18 19.61 -12.59
C ARG A 121 3.24 18.55 -13.69
N GLU A 122 2.16 18.31 -14.42
CA GLU A 122 2.13 17.34 -15.52
C GLU A 122 3.16 17.71 -16.61
N THR A 123 3.28 19.01 -16.91
CA THR A 123 4.25 19.49 -17.90
C THR A 123 5.69 19.35 -17.41
N LEU A 124 5.96 19.67 -16.15
CA LEU A 124 7.28 19.45 -15.52
C LEU A 124 7.67 17.97 -15.58
N GLU A 125 6.75 17.06 -15.30
CA GLU A 125 6.97 15.62 -15.37
C GLU A 125 7.28 15.16 -16.80
N ARG A 126 6.50 15.63 -17.78
CA ARG A 126 6.72 15.34 -19.20
C ARG A 126 8.09 15.82 -19.68
N GLN A 127 8.46 17.05 -19.35
CA GLN A 127 9.75 17.62 -19.72
C GLN A 127 10.91 16.91 -19.00
N ASN A 128 10.72 16.52 -17.74
CA ASN A 128 11.73 15.76 -16.99
C ASN A 128 11.94 14.35 -17.57
N CYS A 129 10.87 13.63 -17.95
CA CYS A 129 10.95 12.34 -18.64
C CYS A 129 11.73 12.48 -19.96
N LYS A 130 11.41 13.51 -20.75
CA LYS A 130 12.04 13.75 -22.05
C LYS A 130 13.51 14.15 -21.95
N ARG A 131 13.86 15.02 -21.01
CA ARG A 131 15.19 15.69 -20.98
C ARG A 131 16.16 15.07 -20.01
N ASN A 132 15.68 14.70 -18.83
CA ASN A 132 16.49 14.09 -17.78
C ASN A 132 16.36 12.57 -17.75
N LYS A 133 15.60 11.99 -18.68
CA LYS A 133 15.32 10.54 -18.75
C LYS A 133 14.87 9.99 -17.40
N ALA A 134 14.03 10.77 -16.73
CA ALA A 134 13.54 10.52 -15.38
C ALA A 134 12.16 9.85 -15.46
N HIS A 135 12.13 8.53 -15.29
CA HIS A 135 10.96 7.70 -15.57
C HIS A 135 10.17 7.32 -14.31
N HIS A 136 8.85 7.28 -14.45
CA HIS A 136 7.91 6.94 -13.38
C HIS A 136 7.53 5.45 -13.43
N VAL A 137 7.58 4.79 -12.27
CA VAL A 137 7.36 3.35 -12.08
C VAL A 137 6.07 3.11 -11.31
N ASN A 138 5.24 2.17 -11.76
CA ASN A 138 4.14 1.65 -10.93
C ASN A 138 4.64 0.44 -10.13
N MET A 139 4.79 0.62 -8.83
CA MET A 139 5.30 -0.41 -7.91
C MET A 139 4.25 -1.41 -7.44
N LYS A 140 2.96 -1.19 -7.73
CA LYS A 140 1.91 -2.15 -7.36
C LYS A 140 1.83 -3.36 -8.30
N ARG A 141 2.60 -3.34 -9.39
CA ARG A 141 2.47 -4.34 -10.43
C ARG A 141 3.01 -5.68 -9.95
N LYS A 142 2.26 -6.73 -10.28
CA LYS A 142 2.51 -8.13 -9.93
C LYS A 142 2.17 -9.03 -11.12
N LYS A 143 2.66 -8.69 -12.32
CA LYS A 143 2.29 -9.38 -13.57
C LYS A 143 3.49 -10.11 -14.16
N PHE A 144 3.35 -11.42 -14.37
CA PHE A 144 4.37 -12.26 -14.99
C PHE A 144 4.44 -12.12 -16.51
N PRO A 145 5.68 -12.23 -17.01
CA PRO A 145 6.57 -11.10 -17.24
C PRO A 145 5.92 -10.15 -18.25
N LYS A 146 5.91 -8.86 -17.94
CA LYS A 146 5.33 -7.86 -18.85
C LYS A 146 6.16 -6.59 -18.84
N LYS A 147 6.51 -6.13 -20.03
CA LYS A 147 6.92 -4.74 -20.20
C LYS A 147 5.72 -3.82 -20.02
N TYR A 148 5.96 -2.62 -19.51
CA TYR A 148 4.96 -1.56 -19.48
C TYR A 148 5.61 -0.20 -19.70
N LYS A 149 4.83 0.78 -20.14
CA LYS A 149 5.35 2.12 -20.40
C LYS A 149 5.50 2.91 -19.11
N CYS A 150 6.49 3.80 -19.08
CA CYS A 150 6.59 4.88 -18.10
C CYS A 150 5.22 5.54 -17.88
N LEU A 151 4.88 5.85 -16.62
CA LEU A 151 3.57 6.44 -16.28
C LEU A 151 3.41 7.89 -16.76
N THR A 152 4.50 8.57 -17.08
CA THR A 152 4.45 9.94 -17.59
C THR A 152 3.77 9.98 -18.96
N LYS A 153 2.71 10.78 -19.10
CA LYS A 153 1.95 10.91 -20.34
C LYS A 153 2.84 11.28 -21.53
N GLY A 154 2.72 10.51 -22.62
CA GLY A 154 3.52 10.67 -23.83
C GLY A 154 4.93 10.08 -23.75
N CYS A 155 5.36 9.54 -22.60
CA CYS A 155 6.65 8.88 -22.47
C CYS A 155 6.54 7.42 -22.95
N GLY A 156 7.30 7.07 -24.00
CA GLY A 156 7.24 5.75 -24.64
C GLY A 156 8.18 4.70 -24.06
N VAL A 157 9.01 5.07 -23.09
CA VAL A 157 10.06 4.18 -22.56
C VAL A 157 9.44 2.97 -21.85
N GLU A 158 9.93 1.79 -22.23
CA GLU A 158 9.51 0.52 -21.65
C GLU A 158 10.29 0.24 -20.35
N ILE A 159 9.55 -0.21 -19.34
CA ILE A 159 10.06 -0.74 -18.09
C ILE A 159 9.75 -2.23 -18.09
N GLU A 160 10.79 -3.04 -17.92
CA GLU A 160 10.69 -4.48 -17.74
C GLU A 160 10.29 -4.80 -16.30
N GLU A 161 9.32 -5.71 -16.14
CA GLU A 161 8.84 -6.20 -14.86
C GLU A 161 9.09 -7.71 -14.76
N ILE A 162 9.89 -8.12 -13.78
CA ILE A 162 10.10 -9.53 -13.42
C ILE A 162 9.50 -9.74 -12.05
N PHE A 163 8.26 -10.23 -12.02
CA PHE A 163 7.62 -10.66 -10.79
C PHE A 163 8.20 -12.03 -10.37
N THR A 164 8.27 -12.35 -9.08
CA THR A 164 8.74 -13.65 -8.56
C THR A 164 7.97 -13.95 -7.28
N PRO A 165 7.21 -15.06 -7.20
CA PRO A 165 6.38 -15.35 -6.06
C PRO A 165 7.15 -16.25 -5.09
N TYR A 166 7.30 -15.85 -3.83
CA TYR A 166 7.89 -16.71 -2.80
C TYR A 166 6.79 -17.35 -1.96
N GLN A 167 7.15 -18.06 -0.88
CA GLN A 167 6.16 -18.70 0.00
C GLN A 167 5.34 -17.64 0.76
N ASP A 168 6.02 -16.75 1.49
CA ASP A 168 5.36 -15.78 2.38
C ASP A 168 5.23 -14.37 1.80
N TYR A 169 6.08 -14.03 0.82
CA TYR A 169 6.15 -12.72 0.19
C TYR A 169 6.20 -12.86 -1.33
N ALA A 170 6.18 -11.73 -2.03
CA ALA A 170 6.48 -11.68 -3.45
C ALA A 170 7.45 -10.54 -3.75
N GLN A 171 8.12 -10.63 -4.89
CA GLN A 171 9.10 -9.64 -5.33
C GLN A 171 8.79 -9.22 -6.76
N SER A 172 8.96 -7.94 -7.08
CA SER A 172 8.96 -7.44 -8.46
C SER A 172 10.25 -6.67 -8.70
N LEU A 173 11.04 -7.09 -9.68
CA LEU A 173 12.14 -6.30 -10.22
C LEU A 173 11.60 -5.41 -11.34
N HIS A 174 11.78 -4.11 -11.19
CA HIS A 174 11.53 -3.13 -12.24
C HIS A 174 12.87 -2.68 -12.82
N LYS A 175 13.02 -2.82 -14.13
CA LYS A 175 14.26 -2.53 -14.84
C LYS A 175 14.01 -1.64 -16.06
N ILE A 176 14.94 -0.73 -16.32
CA ILE A 176 14.90 0.15 -17.50
C ILE A 176 16.24 0.15 -18.22
N SER A 177 16.20 0.24 -19.56
CA SER A 177 17.41 0.26 -20.39
C SER A 177 17.93 1.68 -20.65
N ASP A 178 17.04 2.67 -20.74
CA ASP A 178 17.37 4.07 -20.99
C ASP A 178 16.84 4.97 -19.87
N GLY A 179 17.73 5.78 -19.29
CA GLY A 179 17.39 6.71 -18.22
C GLY A 179 17.54 6.17 -16.79
N SER A 180 16.73 6.74 -15.89
CA SER A 180 16.69 6.43 -14.45
C SER A 180 15.23 6.28 -13.98
N LEU A 181 15.01 5.43 -12.99
CA LEU A 181 13.77 5.27 -12.24
C LEU A 181 13.78 6.25 -11.08
N THR A 182 13.00 7.32 -11.21
CA THR A 182 13.11 8.49 -10.34
C THR A 182 11.86 8.76 -9.51
N ARG A 183 10.72 8.25 -9.96
CA ARG A 183 9.44 8.41 -9.26
C ARG A 183 8.70 7.10 -9.16
N PHE A 184 8.13 6.90 -7.99
CA PHE A 184 7.51 5.65 -7.61
C PHE A 184 6.07 5.90 -7.22
N ASN A 185 5.15 5.20 -7.88
CA ASN A 185 3.72 5.33 -7.67
C ASN A 185 3.13 3.98 -7.28
N GLU A 186 2.18 4.00 -6.35
CA GLU A 186 1.25 2.90 -6.13
C GLU A 186 -0.08 3.25 -6.79
N SER A 187 -0.31 2.74 -8.01
CA SER A 187 -1.40 3.23 -8.88
C SER A 187 -1.31 4.74 -9.11
N ILE A 188 -2.21 5.52 -8.52
CA ILE A 188 -2.27 6.99 -8.65
C ILE A 188 -1.56 7.71 -7.49
N PHE A 189 -1.21 6.99 -6.43
CA PHE A 189 -0.63 7.59 -5.23
C PHE A 189 0.89 7.66 -5.35
N GLU A 190 1.41 8.87 -5.36
CA GLU A 190 2.85 9.11 -5.28
C GLU A 190 3.41 8.64 -3.95
N GLN A 191 4.67 8.18 -3.99
CA GLN A 191 5.44 7.78 -2.83
C GLN A 191 6.55 8.80 -2.55
N TYR A 192 6.72 9.14 -1.27
CA TYR A 192 7.63 10.13 -0.71
C TYR A 192 8.67 9.50 0.21
N GLY A 193 9.70 10.25 0.58
CA GLY A 193 10.78 9.78 1.44
C GLY A 193 11.81 8.88 0.74
N LEU A 194 11.59 8.62 -0.55
CA LEU A 194 12.60 8.06 -1.45
C LEU A 194 13.45 9.24 -1.98
N PRO A 195 14.79 9.15 -1.91
CA PRO A 195 15.63 10.15 -2.55
C PRO A 195 15.38 10.22 -4.05
N SER A 196 15.72 11.38 -4.60
CA SER A 196 15.74 11.54 -6.03
C SER A 196 17.01 10.90 -6.59
N PHE A 197 16.87 9.78 -7.27
CA PHE A 197 18.02 8.99 -7.67
C PHE A 197 18.41 9.25 -9.13
N GLU A 198 19.56 9.90 -9.31
CA GLU A 198 20.25 9.81 -10.60
C GLU A 198 20.75 8.38 -10.78
N SER A 199 20.60 7.82 -11.99
CA SER A 199 21.20 6.55 -12.41
C SER A 199 20.64 5.24 -11.82
N VAL A 200 19.49 5.25 -11.12
CA VAL A 200 18.83 4.00 -10.72
C VAL A 200 18.18 3.36 -11.93
N LYS A 201 18.64 2.17 -12.30
CA LYS A 201 18.08 1.39 -13.41
C LYS A 201 17.30 0.18 -12.94
N GLU A 202 17.61 -0.33 -11.75
CA GLU A 202 17.01 -1.54 -11.19
C GLU A 202 16.50 -1.29 -9.77
N VAL A 203 15.22 -1.59 -9.55
CA VAL A 203 14.61 -1.57 -8.22
C VAL A 203 13.85 -2.86 -7.95
N TYR A 204 14.08 -3.45 -6.80
CA TYR A 204 13.29 -4.57 -6.30
C TYR A 204 12.23 -4.04 -5.34
N VAL A 205 10.98 -4.41 -5.57
CA VAL A 205 9.84 -4.10 -4.70
C VAL A 205 9.39 -5.41 -4.07
N PHE A 206 9.35 -5.46 -2.75
CA PHE A 206 8.90 -6.64 -2.01
C PHE A 206 7.51 -6.38 -1.43
N PHE A 207 6.62 -7.34 -1.66
CA PHE A 207 5.23 -7.32 -1.24
C PHE A 207 5.04 -8.32 -0.12
N TYR A 208 4.46 -7.86 0.98
CA TYR A 208 4.10 -8.74 2.09
C TYR A 208 2.71 -8.40 2.63
N PRO A 209 1.86 -9.40 2.87
CA PRO A 209 2.04 -10.83 2.53
C PRO A 209 1.94 -11.08 1.01
N LYS A 210 2.36 -12.25 0.53
CA LYS A 210 2.40 -12.59 -0.91
C LYS A 210 1.14 -12.18 -1.70
N GLY A 211 -0.04 -12.63 -1.25
CA GLY A 211 -1.30 -12.51 -1.99
C GLY A 211 -1.88 -11.09 -1.97
N SER A 212 -2.28 -10.62 -0.80
CA SER A 212 -2.92 -9.31 -0.60
C SER A 212 -1.92 -8.14 -0.46
N GLY A 213 -0.64 -8.44 -0.31
CA GLY A 213 0.33 -7.49 0.21
C GLY A 213 0.53 -6.26 -0.64
N THR A 214 0.78 -5.16 0.05
CA THR A 214 1.22 -3.90 -0.52
C THR A 214 2.76 -3.89 -0.57
N PRO A 215 3.37 -3.02 -1.40
CA PRO A 215 4.80 -2.77 -1.29
C PRO A 215 5.18 -2.45 0.16
N PHE A 216 6.17 -3.17 0.70
CA PHE A 216 6.62 -3.03 2.10
C PHE A 216 8.11 -2.68 2.18
N LEU A 217 8.93 -3.29 1.32
CA LEU A 217 10.35 -2.99 1.18
C LEU A 217 10.68 -2.64 -0.27
N MET A 218 11.72 -1.82 -0.43
CA MET A 218 12.37 -1.56 -1.70
C MET A 218 13.88 -1.72 -1.56
N TYR A 219 14.51 -2.27 -2.59
CA TYR A 219 15.96 -2.31 -2.72
C TYR A 219 16.39 -1.69 -4.04
N PHE A 220 17.19 -0.64 -3.95
CA PHE A 220 17.77 0.08 -5.09
C PHE A 220 19.14 -0.49 -5.36
N LYS A 221 19.25 -1.36 -6.38
CA LYS A 221 20.46 -2.15 -6.61
C LYS A 221 21.67 -1.28 -6.92
N ASP A 222 21.50 -0.27 -7.79
CA ASP A 222 22.58 0.63 -8.22
C ASP A 222 23.16 1.48 -7.06
N LEU A 223 22.43 1.58 -5.95
CA LEU A 223 22.83 2.36 -4.77
C LEU A 223 23.12 1.48 -3.56
N GLU A 224 22.83 0.18 -3.66
CA GLU A 224 22.84 -0.77 -2.57
C GLU A 224 22.03 -0.32 -1.32
N LYS A 225 20.94 0.42 -1.52
CA LYS A 225 20.13 0.99 -0.43
C LYS A 225 18.78 0.31 -0.28
N TRP A 226 18.39 0.09 0.97
CA TRP A 226 17.09 -0.45 1.33
C TRP A 226 16.19 0.64 1.90
N TYR A 227 14.93 0.58 1.52
CA TYR A 227 13.89 1.46 2.04
C TYR A 227 12.75 0.63 2.58
N ARG A 228 12.25 1.04 3.75
CA ARG A 228 11.06 0.47 4.38
C ARG A 228 9.95 1.49 4.34
N ARG A 229 8.75 1.02 4.04
CA ARG A 229 7.54 1.84 4.09
C ARG A 229 7.21 2.21 5.54
N ASN A 230 6.73 3.43 5.76
CA ASN A 230 6.20 3.85 7.06
C ASN A 230 4.94 3.03 7.38
N ASP A 231 4.81 2.60 8.64
CA ASP A 231 3.67 1.79 9.04
C ASP A 231 2.34 2.54 9.16
N ASN A 232 2.41 3.84 9.45
CA ASN A 232 1.30 4.75 9.67
C ASN A 232 0.97 5.61 8.43
N ASP A 233 1.94 5.81 7.53
CA ASP A 233 1.77 6.61 6.31
C ASP A 233 2.25 5.83 5.08
N LEU A 234 1.29 5.30 4.33
CA LEU A 234 1.58 4.47 3.16
C LEU A 234 2.26 5.22 2.05
N THR A 235 2.25 6.55 2.04
CA THR A 235 2.98 7.27 1.01
C THR A 235 4.43 7.47 1.39
N LYS A 236 4.86 7.24 2.63
CA LYS A 236 6.21 7.56 3.09
C LYS A 236 7.12 6.33 3.19
N TRP A 237 8.37 6.54 2.84
CA TRP A 237 9.45 5.57 2.91
C TRP A 237 10.63 6.12 3.71
N TYR A 238 11.39 5.24 4.35
CA TYR A 238 12.60 5.57 5.09
C TYR A 238 13.74 4.68 4.67
N GLU A 239 14.93 5.28 4.51
CA GLU A 239 16.16 4.51 4.34
C GLU A 239 16.40 3.66 5.59
N MET A 240 16.73 2.39 5.38
CA MET A 240 17.04 1.48 6.47
C MET A 240 18.51 1.63 6.89
N MET A 241 18.74 1.69 8.20
CA MET A 241 20.09 1.65 8.78
C MET A 241 20.65 0.21 8.75
N ASP A 242 21.97 0.09 8.74
CA ASP A 242 22.68 -1.18 8.44
C ASP A 242 22.29 -2.36 9.34
N ASP A 243 22.01 -2.13 10.63
CA ASP A 243 21.70 -3.20 11.59
C ASP A 243 20.40 -3.97 11.29
N TYR A 244 19.54 -3.43 10.43
CA TYR A 244 18.24 -4.00 10.09
C TYR A 244 18.11 -4.34 8.60
N LYS A 245 19.16 -4.10 7.82
CA LYS A 245 19.16 -4.21 6.37
C LYS A 245 19.30 -5.68 5.93
N PRO A 246 18.40 -6.20 5.07
CA PRO A 246 18.63 -7.48 4.43
C PRO A 246 19.92 -7.45 3.58
N LYS A 247 20.67 -8.56 3.55
CA LYS A 247 21.89 -8.64 2.74
C LYS A 247 21.54 -8.88 1.27
N GLY A 248 22.22 -8.16 0.37
CA GLY A 248 22.13 -8.35 -1.09
C GLY A 248 20.82 -7.90 -1.72
N ASP A 249 20.42 -8.56 -2.81
CA ASP A 249 19.24 -8.27 -3.65
C ASP A 249 17.96 -8.99 -3.22
N GLY A 250 17.96 -9.55 -2.00
CA GLY A 250 16.83 -10.32 -1.48
C GLY A 250 16.79 -11.79 -1.93
N LYS A 251 17.88 -12.32 -2.49
CA LYS A 251 18.03 -13.77 -2.69
C LYS A 251 18.10 -14.57 -1.38
N ASP A 252 18.49 -13.93 -0.29
CA ASP A 252 18.45 -14.54 1.04
C ASP A 252 17.00 -14.54 1.58
N LYS A 253 16.30 -15.64 1.26
CA LYS A 253 14.88 -15.81 1.61
C LYS A 253 14.66 -15.88 3.11
N GLU A 254 15.62 -16.43 3.86
CA GLU A 254 15.49 -16.58 5.32
C GLU A 254 15.62 -15.24 6.03
N ILE A 255 16.54 -14.37 5.59
CA ILE A 255 16.65 -13.01 6.13
C ILE A 255 15.37 -12.22 5.89
N LEU A 256 14.81 -12.27 4.67
CA LEU A 256 13.56 -11.55 4.38
C LEU A 256 12.37 -12.11 5.14
N LYS A 257 12.29 -13.44 5.29
CA LYS A 257 11.24 -14.10 6.07
C LYS A 257 11.30 -13.67 7.54
N SER A 258 12.47 -13.70 8.16
CA SER A 258 12.64 -13.28 9.55
C SER A 258 12.33 -11.79 9.73
N PHE A 259 12.70 -10.96 8.76
CA PHE A 259 12.36 -9.55 8.73
C PHE A 259 10.84 -9.33 8.70
N PHE A 260 10.11 -9.93 7.75
CA PHE A 260 8.66 -9.75 7.67
C PHE A 260 7.94 -10.26 8.92
N ALA A 261 8.37 -11.40 9.47
CA ALA A 261 7.81 -11.97 10.69
C ALA A 261 7.98 -11.04 11.92
N LYS A 262 9.07 -10.26 11.97
CA LYS A 262 9.31 -9.28 13.04
C LYS A 262 8.35 -8.08 13.00
N TYR A 263 7.98 -7.61 11.80
CA TYR A 263 7.15 -6.40 11.64
C TYR A 263 5.66 -6.70 11.49
N ILE A 264 5.31 -7.83 10.89
CA ILE A 264 3.94 -8.26 10.65
C ILE A 264 3.87 -9.76 11.00
N PRO A 265 3.77 -10.09 12.29
CA PRO A 265 3.80 -11.47 12.76
C PRO A 265 2.53 -12.22 12.36
N ARG A 266 2.65 -13.53 12.18
CA ARG A 266 1.51 -14.46 12.12
C ARG A 266 1.18 -14.88 13.54
N ILE A 267 -0.03 -14.59 14.00
CA ILE A 267 -0.47 -14.86 15.38
C ILE A 267 -1.71 -15.74 15.42
N THR A 268 -1.82 -16.54 16.47
CA THR A 268 -3.05 -17.29 16.77
C THR A 268 -3.93 -16.49 17.73
N ILE A 269 -5.12 -16.08 17.28
CA ILE A 269 -6.07 -15.28 18.08
C ILE A 269 -6.97 -16.20 18.90
N ASP A 270 -7.02 -16.01 20.21
CA ASP A 270 -8.02 -16.66 21.06
C ASP A 270 -9.33 -15.86 21.05
N ALA A 271 -10.37 -16.40 20.42
CA ALA A 271 -11.68 -15.75 20.30
C ALA A 271 -12.47 -15.75 21.62
N ASP A 272 -12.12 -16.63 22.56
CA ASP A 272 -12.75 -16.72 23.89
C ASP A 272 -12.08 -15.83 24.93
N TYR A 273 -10.95 -15.21 24.59
CA TYR A 273 -10.22 -14.41 25.55
C TYR A 273 -10.94 -13.09 25.84
N TYR A 274 -11.46 -12.97 27.06
CA TYR A 274 -11.80 -11.70 27.67
C TYR A 274 -11.68 -11.79 29.19
N ASN A 275 -10.98 -10.84 29.78
CA ASN A 275 -10.90 -10.67 31.22
C ASN A 275 -11.05 -9.18 31.54
N GLU A 276 -12.01 -8.84 32.40
CA GLU A 276 -12.31 -7.44 32.75
C GLU A 276 -11.12 -6.74 33.44
N GLY A 277 -10.33 -7.49 34.22
CA GLY A 277 -9.14 -6.98 34.88
C GLY A 277 -7.88 -6.99 34.01
N GLU A 278 -7.80 -7.87 33.00
CA GLU A 278 -6.63 -8.02 32.14
C GLU A 278 -7.02 -8.00 30.66
N LYS A 279 -6.97 -6.79 30.08
CA LYS A 279 -7.35 -6.54 28.68
C LYS A 279 -6.29 -6.99 27.67
N THR A 280 -5.27 -7.73 28.07
CA THR A 280 -4.20 -8.18 27.18
C THR A 280 -3.84 -9.64 27.39
N TYR A 281 -3.42 -10.34 26.34
CA TYR A 281 -2.83 -11.68 26.45
C TYR A 281 -1.64 -11.86 25.51
N LYS A 282 -0.89 -12.95 25.71
CA LYS A 282 0.20 -13.36 24.81
C LYS A 282 -0.32 -14.32 23.75
N ALA A 283 -0.27 -13.90 22.50
CA ALA A 283 -0.47 -14.74 21.32
C ALA A 283 0.89 -14.98 20.67
N ASP A 284 1.39 -16.22 20.76
CA ASP A 284 2.76 -16.55 20.42
C ASP A 284 3.75 -15.62 21.18
N SER A 285 4.60 -14.87 20.48
CA SER A 285 5.54 -13.91 21.08
C SER A 285 5.00 -12.47 21.17
N HIS A 286 3.71 -12.24 20.92
CA HIS A 286 3.13 -10.90 20.78
C HIS A 286 2.04 -10.61 21.80
N THR A 287 1.92 -9.35 22.22
CA THR A 287 0.83 -8.91 23.09
C THR A 287 -0.38 -8.50 22.25
N ILE A 288 -1.53 -9.08 22.55
CA ILE A 288 -2.82 -8.75 21.95
C ILE A 288 -3.68 -8.04 22.98
N THR A 289 -4.27 -6.92 22.59
CA THR A 289 -5.20 -6.14 23.39
C THR A 289 -6.62 -6.51 22.98
N VAL A 290 -7.50 -6.70 23.96
CA VAL A 290 -8.92 -6.99 23.74
C VAL A 290 -9.77 -5.87 24.31
N THR A 291 -10.70 -5.40 23.50
CA THR A 291 -11.70 -4.39 23.91
C THR A 291 -13.11 -4.96 23.76
N LYS A 292 -13.96 -4.74 24.77
CA LYS A 292 -15.38 -5.12 24.77
C LYS A 292 -16.21 -3.88 24.45
N LYS A 293 -17.18 -4.02 23.55
CA LYS A 293 -18.16 -2.98 23.20
C LYS A 293 -19.56 -3.59 23.14
N THR A 294 -20.52 -2.97 23.81
CA THR A 294 -21.95 -3.27 23.62
C THR A 294 -22.44 -2.62 22.33
N ILE A 295 -23.00 -3.41 21.42
CA ILE A 295 -23.50 -2.91 20.11
C ILE A 295 -25.02 -2.97 19.99
N GLY A 296 -25.70 -3.57 20.97
CA GLY A 296 -27.16 -3.65 21.06
C GLY A 296 -27.56 -4.11 22.47
N LYS A 297 -28.85 -4.41 22.68
CA LYS A 297 -29.34 -4.86 24.00
C LYS A 297 -28.61 -6.12 24.49
N ASP A 298 -28.42 -7.07 23.58
CA ASP A 298 -27.91 -8.42 23.93
C ASP A 298 -26.64 -8.80 23.14
N PHE A 299 -26.09 -7.88 22.35
CA PHE A 299 -24.98 -8.15 21.45
C PHE A 299 -23.70 -7.42 21.87
N TYR A 300 -22.60 -8.17 21.90
CA TYR A 300 -21.29 -7.69 22.34
C TYR A 300 -20.24 -7.98 21.27
N GLN A 301 -19.35 -7.00 21.07
CA GLN A 301 -18.20 -7.07 20.19
C GLN A 301 -16.93 -7.17 21.04
N PHE A 302 -16.08 -8.14 20.74
CA PHE A 302 -14.75 -8.30 21.32
C PHE A 302 -13.71 -8.10 20.23
N THR A 303 -12.96 -7.01 20.31
CA THR A 303 -11.99 -6.62 19.29
C THR A 303 -10.58 -6.92 19.77
N HIS A 304 -9.91 -7.82 19.07
CA HIS A 304 -8.51 -8.19 19.27
C HIS A 304 -7.63 -7.35 18.36
N SER A 305 -6.73 -6.56 18.93
CA SER A 305 -5.76 -5.76 18.19
C SER A 305 -4.33 -6.06 18.63
N GLY A 306 -3.37 -5.94 17.72
CA GLY A 306 -1.97 -6.09 18.07
C GLY A 306 -1.51 -4.86 18.84
N GLY A 307 -1.23 -4.97 20.14
CA GLY A 307 -0.71 -3.92 21.02
C GLY A 307 -0.98 -2.48 20.56
N ASP A 308 0.08 -1.73 20.27
CA ASP A 308 0.08 -0.34 19.76
C ASP A 308 -0.51 -0.19 18.33
N ASN A 309 -1.64 -0.85 18.03
CA ASN A 309 -2.23 -1.00 16.69
C ASN A 309 -1.25 -1.54 15.65
N LYS A 310 -0.33 -2.40 16.09
CA LYS A 310 0.64 -3.06 15.23
C LYS A 310 -0.07 -4.07 14.31
N PRO A 311 0.25 -4.07 13.01
CA PRO A 311 -0.34 -5.01 12.08
C PRO A 311 0.09 -6.45 12.36
N PHE A 312 -0.78 -7.39 12.05
CA PHE A 312 -0.51 -8.83 12.14
C PHE A 312 -1.24 -9.61 11.05
N LEU A 313 -0.87 -10.88 10.88
CA LEU A 313 -1.55 -11.86 10.05
C LEU A 313 -2.18 -12.93 10.96
N ILE A 314 -3.29 -13.51 10.53
CA ILE A 314 -3.89 -14.62 11.27
C ILE A 314 -3.19 -15.92 10.86
N LYS A 315 -2.57 -16.57 11.85
CA LYS A 315 -2.08 -17.95 11.77
C LYS A 315 -3.21 -18.94 11.95
N ASP A 316 -3.99 -18.74 13.02
CA ASP A 316 -5.20 -19.48 13.35
C ASP A 316 -6.10 -18.66 14.29
N VAL A 317 -7.30 -19.15 14.57
CA VAL A 317 -8.18 -18.71 15.63
C VAL A 317 -8.43 -19.88 16.57
N LEU A 318 -8.32 -19.67 17.88
CA LEU A 318 -8.72 -20.65 18.89
C LEU A 318 -10.16 -20.40 19.29
N LYS A 319 -10.91 -21.50 19.40
CA LYS A 319 -12.22 -21.55 20.04
C LYS A 319 -12.26 -22.73 20.99
N ASN A 320 -12.62 -22.49 22.24
CA ASN A 320 -12.57 -23.43 23.35
C ASN A 320 -11.21 -24.15 23.42
N GLY A 321 -10.12 -23.39 23.21
CA GLY A 321 -8.75 -23.90 23.18
C GLY A 321 -8.38 -24.75 21.95
N LYS A 322 -9.25 -24.86 20.95
CA LYS A 322 -9.01 -25.65 19.72
C LYS A 322 -8.83 -24.75 18.51
N GLU A 323 -7.82 -25.06 17.69
CA GLU A 323 -7.60 -24.40 16.38
C GLU A 323 -8.80 -24.60 15.46
N GLN A 324 -9.19 -23.52 14.79
CA GLN A 324 -10.34 -23.50 13.89
C GLN A 324 -9.92 -23.60 12.41
N GLY A 325 -8.61 -23.66 12.12
CA GLY A 325 -8.06 -23.76 10.76
C GLY A 325 -8.09 -22.44 9.99
N VAL A 326 -8.23 -21.32 10.69
CA VAL A 326 -8.47 -20.01 10.09
C VAL A 326 -7.18 -19.39 9.59
N LYS A 327 -7.05 -19.25 8.28
CA LYS A 327 -5.88 -18.56 7.70
C LYS A 327 -6.35 -17.35 6.91
N LEU A 328 -5.91 -16.17 7.33
CA LEU A 328 -6.13 -14.94 6.59
C LEU A 328 -4.78 -14.41 6.12
N ASP A 329 -4.63 -14.32 4.80
CA ASP A 329 -3.47 -13.72 4.15
C ASP A 329 -3.61 -12.19 4.01
N ASP A 330 -4.57 -11.56 4.69
CA ASP A 330 -4.69 -10.12 4.77
C ASP A 330 -3.99 -9.61 6.03
N THR A 331 -3.19 -8.57 5.90
CA THR A 331 -2.65 -7.85 7.06
C THR A 331 -3.80 -7.16 7.78
N LEU A 332 -3.96 -7.42 9.08
CA LEU A 332 -5.04 -6.87 9.92
C LEU A 332 -4.47 -5.92 10.96
N THR A 333 -5.25 -4.89 11.30
CA THR A 333 -5.02 -4.09 12.51
C THR A 333 -5.81 -4.67 13.68
N SER A 334 -7.00 -5.23 13.41
CA SER A 334 -7.81 -5.91 14.41
C SER A 334 -8.71 -6.99 13.80
N LEU A 335 -9.14 -7.91 14.66
CA LEU A 335 -10.14 -8.93 14.40
C LEU A 335 -11.18 -8.86 15.51
N SER A 336 -12.45 -8.67 15.15
CA SER A 336 -13.56 -8.57 16.09
C SER A 336 -14.45 -9.81 16.00
N PHE A 337 -14.92 -10.31 17.14
CA PHE A 337 -15.94 -11.36 17.22
C PHE A 337 -17.20 -10.83 17.88
N PHE A 338 -18.36 -11.27 17.39
CA PHE A 338 -19.66 -10.83 17.90
C PHE A 338 -20.40 -11.99 18.55
N TYR A 339 -20.91 -11.76 19.75
CA TYR A 339 -21.56 -12.77 20.58
C TYR A 339 -22.94 -12.31 21.05
N LEU A 340 -23.78 -13.30 21.35
CA LEU A 340 -24.99 -13.13 22.15
C LEU A 340 -24.62 -13.21 23.64
N GLY A 341 -24.72 -12.09 24.33
CA GLY A 341 -24.43 -11.93 25.75
C GLY A 341 -22.98 -11.53 26.09
N GLU A 342 -22.80 -11.26 27.37
CA GLU A 342 -21.68 -10.49 27.96
C GLU A 342 -20.30 -11.17 27.98
N ASP A 343 -20.28 -12.51 28.00
CA ASP A 343 -19.09 -13.37 28.14
C ASP A 343 -18.93 -14.22 26.87
N PRO A 344 -17.77 -14.17 26.18
CA PRO A 344 -17.51 -14.96 24.99
C PRO A 344 -17.23 -16.45 25.29
N LYS A 345 -16.84 -16.78 26.52
CA LYS A 345 -16.36 -18.11 26.89
C LYS A 345 -17.47 -19.16 26.76
N GLY A 346 -17.19 -20.21 25.99
CA GLY A 346 -18.11 -21.34 25.79
C GLY A 346 -19.32 -21.03 24.92
N LYS A 347 -19.39 -19.85 24.29
CA LYS A 347 -20.46 -19.47 23.35
C LYS A 347 -19.93 -19.40 21.94
N ASP A 348 -20.72 -19.74 20.94
CA ASP A 348 -20.31 -19.52 19.55
C ASP A 348 -20.38 -18.04 19.18
N TYR A 349 -19.40 -17.55 18.42
CA TYR A 349 -19.50 -16.22 17.81
C TYR A 349 -20.38 -16.30 16.56
N LEU A 350 -21.20 -15.28 16.36
CA LEU A 350 -22.16 -15.21 15.25
C LEU A 350 -21.51 -14.64 13.99
N LEU A 351 -20.57 -13.71 14.18
CA LEU A 351 -19.91 -12.94 13.12
C LEU A 351 -18.46 -12.68 13.52
N ALA A 352 -17.57 -12.62 12.53
CA ALA A 352 -16.22 -12.09 12.66
C ALA A 352 -16.03 -10.90 11.71
N GLU A 353 -15.47 -9.80 12.21
CA GLU A 353 -15.13 -8.59 11.44
C GLU A 353 -13.62 -8.44 11.41
N THR A 354 -13.03 -8.45 10.23
CA THR A 354 -11.62 -8.09 10.06
C THR A 354 -11.51 -6.62 9.71
N LEU A 355 -10.67 -5.89 10.43
CA LEU A 355 -10.20 -4.57 10.02
C LEU A 355 -8.86 -4.73 9.31
N LYS A 356 -8.89 -4.65 7.98
CA LYS A 356 -7.68 -4.74 7.16
C LYS A 356 -6.78 -3.55 7.40
N HIS A 357 -5.53 -3.85 7.68
CA HIS A 357 -4.46 -2.89 7.60
C HIS A 357 -4.26 -2.52 6.12
N ARG A 358 -4.34 -1.22 5.78
CA ARG A 358 -3.89 -0.71 4.48
C ARG A 358 -4.68 -1.22 3.26
N SER A 359 -6.01 -1.44 3.37
CA SER A 359 -6.86 -1.87 2.25
C SER A 359 -7.94 -0.84 1.87
N SER A 360 -8.32 -0.82 0.58
CA SER A 360 -9.45 -0.03 0.07
C SER A 360 -10.80 -0.54 0.59
N SER A 361 -10.91 -1.84 0.88
CA SER A 361 -12.03 -2.42 1.64
C SER A 361 -11.55 -2.65 3.08
N ARG A 362 -11.85 -1.72 3.98
CA ARG A 362 -11.32 -1.77 5.35
C ARG A 362 -11.98 -2.85 6.20
N TYR A 363 -13.26 -3.16 5.94
CA TYR A 363 -14.04 -4.09 6.74
C TYR A 363 -14.51 -5.27 5.89
N ILE A 364 -14.21 -6.48 6.37
CA ILE A 364 -14.80 -7.73 5.83
C ILE A 364 -15.47 -8.47 6.98
N TYR A 365 -16.69 -8.91 6.73
CA TYR A 365 -17.49 -9.67 7.68
C TYR A 365 -17.63 -11.12 7.21
N TYR A 366 -17.41 -12.05 8.13
CA TYR A 366 -17.54 -13.49 7.94
C TYR A 366 -18.62 -14.00 8.88
N SER A 367 -19.66 -14.68 8.38
CA SER A 367 -20.77 -15.20 9.18
C SER A 367 -20.64 -16.70 9.41
N SER A 368 -20.80 -17.14 10.66
CA SER A 368 -20.71 -18.56 11.05
C SER A 368 -22.06 -19.24 10.90
N LEU A 369 -22.49 -19.52 9.67
CA LEU A 369 -23.85 -20.04 9.45
C LEU A 369 -23.97 -21.57 9.55
N ILE A 370 -22.87 -22.34 9.49
CA ILE A 370 -22.95 -23.82 9.56
C ILE A 370 -21.68 -24.42 10.20
N PRO A 371 -21.66 -24.82 11.49
CA PRO A 371 -20.56 -25.60 12.08
C PRO A 371 -20.14 -26.79 11.19
N PRO A 372 -18.84 -27.17 11.08
CA PRO A 372 -17.79 -26.92 12.07
C PRO A 372 -16.47 -26.30 11.53
N LYS A 373 -16.43 -25.63 10.37
CA LYS A 373 -15.14 -25.19 9.78
C LYS A 373 -15.16 -23.75 9.24
N PHE A 374 -14.44 -22.86 9.94
CA PHE A 374 -14.05 -21.54 9.46
C PHE A 374 -12.87 -21.67 8.46
N PRO A 375 -12.71 -20.79 7.46
CA PRO A 375 -13.51 -19.59 7.14
C PRO A 375 -14.78 -19.85 6.34
N TYR A 376 -15.89 -19.27 6.79
CA TYR A 376 -17.18 -19.20 6.08
C TYR A 376 -17.21 -18.06 5.05
N ALA A 377 -18.25 -18.07 4.21
CA ALA A 377 -18.50 -17.12 3.14
C ALA A 377 -18.36 -15.65 3.57
N VAL A 378 -17.83 -14.82 2.67
CA VAL A 378 -17.77 -13.38 2.87
C VAL A 378 -19.19 -12.81 2.85
N ALA A 379 -19.69 -12.37 4.00
CA ALA A 379 -21.03 -11.82 4.13
C ALA A 379 -21.10 -10.39 3.58
N ILE A 380 -20.11 -9.55 3.90
CA ILE A 380 -20.07 -8.13 3.53
C ILE A 380 -18.62 -7.69 3.28
N LYS A 381 -18.39 -6.92 2.21
CA LYS A 381 -17.17 -6.11 2.02
C LYS A 381 -17.56 -4.64 1.99
N SER A 382 -16.97 -3.83 2.86
CA SER A 382 -17.25 -2.39 2.89
C SER A 382 -15.99 -1.54 3.07
N VAL A 383 -16.03 -0.33 2.51
CA VAL A 383 -14.98 0.70 2.65
C VAL A 383 -15.11 1.40 4.01
N THR A 384 -16.34 1.67 4.43
CA THR A 384 -16.69 2.25 5.73
C THR A 384 -17.29 1.17 6.64
N ARG A 385 -17.12 1.29 7.95
CA ARG A 385 -17.77 0.36 8.88
C ARG A 385 -19.29 0.58 8.78
N PRO A 386 -20.10 -0.46 8.51
CA PRO A 386 -21.53 -0.45 8.74
C PRO A 386 -21.91 0.15 10.09
N GLN A 387 -23.10 0.76 10.16
CA GLN A 387 -23.66 1.22 11.42
C GLN A 387 -23.98 0.02 12.31
N ASP A 388 -23.91 0.19 13.63
CA ASP A 388 -24.16 -0.91 14.58
C ASP A 388 -25.56 -1.53 14.38
N SER A 389 -26.56 -0.75 13.95
CA SER A 389 -27.91 -1.27 13.61
C SER A 389 -27.91 -2.24 12.42
N GLU A 390 -27.08 -2.02 11.42
CA GLU A 390 -26.92 -2.91 10.26
C GLU A 390 -26.23 -4.20 10.69
N ILE A 391 -25.20 -4.09 11.54
CA ILE A 391 -24.50 -5.24 12.13
C ILE A 391 -25.49 -6.08 12.97
N ILE A 392 -26.30 -5.46 13.84
CA ILE A 392 -27.33 -6.13 14.63
C ILE A 392 -28.32 -6.88 13.73
N SER A 393 -28.78 -6.26 12.64
CA SER A 393 -29.69 -6.90 11.69
C SER A 393 -29.08 -8.20 11.13
N LYS A 394 -27.79 -8.17 10.78
CA LYS A 394 -27.06 -9.36 10.31
C LYS A 394 -26.86 -10.41 11.40
N LEU A 395 -26.61 -10.00 12.65
CA LEU A 395 -26.51 -10.92 13.78
C LEU A 395 -27.84 -11.64 14.04
N LYS A 396 -28.96 -10.91 13.98
CA LYS A 396 -30.30 -11.50 14.11
C LYS A 396 -30.60 -12.48 12.98
N GLN A 397 -30.28 -12.12 11.75
CA GLN A 397 -30.41 -13.01 10.59
C GLN A 397 -29.60 -14.32 10.79
N ALA A 398 -28.36 -14.21 11.26
CA ALA A 398 -27.52 -15.38 11.52
C ALA A 398 -28.07 -16.29 12.62
N ILE A 399 -28.68 -15.73 13.68
CA ILE A 399 -29.36 -16.50 14.72
C ILE A 399 -30.56 -17.26 14.13
N GLU A 400 -31.42 -16.57 13.38
CA GLU A 400 -32.61 -17.19 12.77
C GLU A 400 -32.25 -18.35 11.83
N GLU A 401 -31.19 -18.18 11.03
CA GLU A 401 -30.66 -19.23 10.14
C GLU A 401 -30.08 -20.42 10.93
N THR A 402 -29.42 -20.16 12.06
CA THR A 402 -28.89 -21.22 12.96
C THR A 402 -30.01 -21.98 13.67
N GLU A 403 -31.10 -21.31 14.04
CA GLU A 403 -32.26 -21.97 14.65
C GLU A 403 -32.97 -22.87 13.62
N LYS A 404 -33.21 -22.36 12.40
CA LYS A 404 -33.84 -23.15 11.31
C LYS A 404 -33.06 -24.43 10.99
N THR A 405 -31.73 -24.37 10.97
CA THR A 405 -30.89 -25.54 10.70
C THR A 405 -30.94 -26.58 11.82
N LYS A 406 -30.94 -26.15 13.09
CA LYS A 406 -31.10 -27.06 14.24
C LYS A 406 -32.45 -27.79 14.23
N PHE A 407 -33.54 -27.10 13.91
CA PHE A 407 -34.86 -27.73 13.79
C PHE A 407 -34.87 -28.77 12.66
N SER A 408 -34.32 -28.45 11.49
CA SER A 408 -34.19 -29.39 10.37
C SER A 408 -33.42 -30.67 10.75
N GLU A 409 -32.30 -30.55 11.47
CA GLU A 409 -31.53 -31.73 11.91
C GLU A 409 -32.27 -32.59 12.93
N GLN A 410 -33.00 -31.96 13.86
CA GLN A 410 -33.84 -32.68 14.83
C GLN A 410 -35.00 -33.40 14.14
N ASP A 411 -35.68 -32.75 13.20
CA ASP A 411 -36.77 -33.33 12.43
C ASP A 411 -36.29 -34.53 11.58
N ILE A 412 -35.11 -34.43 10.97
CA ILE A 412 -34.48 -35.55 10.25
C ILE A 412 -34.12 -36.68 11.22
N ALA A 413 -33.51 -36.36 12.36
CA ALA A 413 -33.15 -37.38 13.37
C ALA A 413 -34.41 -38.10 13.90
N GLU A 414 -35.50 -37.39 14.17
CA GLU A 414 -36.76 -37.96 14.63
C GLU A 414 -37.45 -38.77 13.53
N THR A 415 -37.43 -38.31 12.28
CA THR A 415 -37.97 -39.03 11.12
C THR A 415 -37.19 -40.32 10.85
N VAL A 416 -35.86 -40.30 10.93
CA VAL A 416 -35.01 -41.50 10.78
C VAL A 416 -35.24 -42.45 11.96
N THR A 417 -35.33 -41.95 13.19
CA THR A 417 -35.58 -42.80 14.36
C THR A 417 -36.97 -43.46 14.29
N THR A 418 -37.98 -42.74 13.80
CA THR A 418 -39.35 -43.25 13.63
C THR A 418 -39.42 -44.24 12.47
N SER A 419 -38.74 -43.98 11.36
CA SER A 419 -38.67 -44.89 10.21
C SER A 419 -37.91 -46.18 10.53
N VAL A 420 -36.80 -46.11 11.28
CA VAL A 420 -36.06 -47.29 11.74
C VAL A 420 -36.88 -48.09 12.75
N LYS A 421 -37.63 -47.45 13.66
CA LYS A 421 -38.54 -48.15 14.58
C LYS A 421 -39.73 -48.81 13.87
N ALA A 422 -40.30 -48.15 12.85
CA ALA A 422 -41.37 -48.72 12.02
C ALA A 422 -40.88 -49.90 11.15
N THR A 423 -39.63 -49.85 10.70
CA THR A 423 -39.01 -50.94 9.94
C THR A 423 -38.57 -52.11 10.85
N LEU A 424 -38.18 -51.84 12.11
CA LEU A 424 -37.88 -52.91 13.08
C LEU A 424 -39.14 -53.63 13.58
N TRP A 425 -40.28 -52.95 13.68
CA TRP A 425 -41.55 -53.60 14.09
C TRP A 425 -42.18 -54.46 12.99
N THR A 426 -41.82 -54.25 11.73
CA THR A 426 -42.28 -55.08 10.60
C THR A 426 -41.37 -56.29 10.31
N MET A 427 -40.17 -56.37 10.90
CA MET A 427 -39.25 -57.51 10.70
C MET A 427 -39.19 -58.54 11.85
N PHE A 428 -39.87 -58.32 12.97
CA PHE A 428 -39.95 -59.30 14.08
C PHE A 428 -41.29 -60.04 14.14
N GLY A 429 -41.84 -60.36 12.97
CA GLY A 429 -43.11 -61.06 12.82
C GLY A 429 -43.06 -62.23 11.83
N SER A 430 -42.00 -63.04 11.78
CA SER A 430 -42.09 -64.44 11.31
C SER A 430 -40.78 -65.25 11.49
N ALA A 431 -40.94 -66.36 12.21
CA ALA A 431 -40.28 -67.66 12.16
C ALA A 431 -38.94 -67.88 11.41
N LEU A 432 -37.97 -68.41 12.18
CA LEU A 432 -37.04 -69.53 11.90
C LEU A 432 -36.54 -69.73 10.45
N GLY A 433 -35.24 -69.48 10.23
CA GLY A 433 -34.51 -69.98 9.07
C GLY A 433 -33.01 -69.67 9.16
N TYR A 434 -32.22 -70.68 9.49
CA TYR A 434 -30.75 -70.69 9.47
C TYR A 434 -30.20 -70.40 8.06
N GLY A 435 -29.17 -69.56 7.95
CA GLY A 435 -28.20 -69.62 6.85
C GLY A 435 -27.71 -68.29 6.29
N GLY A 436 -26.38 -68.13 6.26
CA GLY A 436 -25.72 -67.37 5.19
C GLY A 436 -25.34 -65.92 5.49
N TRP A 437 -24.07 -65.72 5.80
CA TRP A 437 -23.37 -64.44 5.73
C TRP A 437 -23.24 -63.93 4.28
N LYS A 438 -23.08 -62.60 4.18
CA LYS A 438 -22.71 -61.76 3.01
C LYS A 438 -23.87 -61.24 2.15
N THR A 439 -24.19 -59.95 2.31
CA THR A 439 -24.16 -58.98 1.19
C THR A 439 -24.17 -57.53 1.67
N PHE A 440 -23.39 -56.72 0.97
CA PHE A 440 -23.38 -55.26 0.95
C PHE A 440 -24.79 -54.68 0.78
N ILE A 441 -25.09 -53.61 1.51
CA ILE A 441 -26.08 -52.62 1.08
C ILE A 441 -25.37 -51.27 0.98
N ALA A 442 -25.04 -50.93 -0.26
CA ALA A 442 -24.99 -49.55 -0.71
C ALA A 442 -26.44 -49.06 -0.85
N LEU A 443 -26.81 -48.01 -0.14
CA LEU A 443 -28.01 -47.22 -0.42
C LEU A 443 -27.77 -45.78 0.03
N LEU A 444 -27.46 -44.94 -0.95
CA LEU A 444 -27.87 -43.53 -1.02
C LEU A 444 -27.79 -43.13 -2.49
N PRO A 445 -28.93 -42.79 -3.09
CA PRO A 445 -29.04 -41.39 -3.52
C PRO A 445 -30.38 -40.76 -3.12
N LEU A 446 -30.37 -39.42 -3.13
CA LEU A 446 -31.50 -38.47 -3.08
C LEU A 446 -32.06 -38.15 -1.69
N LEU A 447 -31.56 -37.06 -1.10
CA LEU A 447 -32.10 -35.70 -1.27
C LEU A 447 -31.04 -34.65 -0.90
#